data_AF-A0AAD6MBL0-F1
#
_entry.id   AF-A0AAD6MBL0-F1
#
_cell.length_a   1.000
_cell.length_b   1.000
_cell.length_c   1.000
_cell.angle_alpha   90.00
_cell.angle_beta   90.00
_cell.angle_gamma   90.00
#
_symmetry.space_group_name_H-M   'P 1'
#
loop_
_entity.id
_entity.type
_entity.pdbx_description
1 polymer ?
#
loop_
_entity_poly.entity_id
_entity_poly.type
_entity_poly.pdbx_seq_one_letter_code
_entity_poly.pdbx_strand_id
1 'polypeptide(L)'
;MSIYSYLKFYKDQDVEVRPTPICLDDSSTLLRSVMLSVTGRNAIQQLKLSELLLVWADLIADWHAWEELEDLSVFDCIKEVVTLHSKYGLENFIVRQMPSPPAPPVPQQSIIEGIGAFVSEAISQYPSATWRASSCVHMLLNVPSYSFETENVKQSLVTAFSQAAFSRFREIQSRPCSLWKPLLLVISSCYLCYPDTVESILERDSEGGFMIWVSAVALVGTGSFEPGLSTKSEIKLTAMTLAKVIERLLGQQNSGVGLSIDCFKSLLEALVRLKEVQDEMEEDEEDGEAEEDGDEEDDDDDDDNEDSEEDELEETEEEFLERYAKAASALENGMVVEEGDVEDQEHEIELGSLDEADEEKVVLSLIERFHHVLIQGHGIPPQIISNFLDAFPKFSCFFQQ
;
A
#
# COMPACT_ATOMS: atom_id res chain seq x y z
N MET A 1 -48.34 -18.58 11.91
CA MET A 1 -48.02 -18.82 10.48
C MET A 1 -46.64 -19.44 10.45
N SER A 2 -46.49 -20.63 9.87
CA SER A 2 -45.29 -21.47 10.00
C SER A 2 -44.36 -21.29 8.81
N ILE A 3 -43.05 -21.28 9.06
CA ILE A 3 -41.92 -21.25 8.08
C ILE A 3 -42.11 -22.18 6.87
N TYR A 4 -42.93 -23.23 6.99
CA TYR A 4 -43.31 -24.10 5.89
C TYR A 4 -44.15 -23.45 4.77
N SER A 5 -44.76 -22.28 4.99
CA SER A 5 -45.46 -21.56 3.91
C SER A 5 -44.52 -20.75 3.01
N TYR A 6 -43.30 -20.43 3.45
CA TYR A 6 -42.30 -19.73 2.62
C TYR A 6 -41.58 -20.69 1.65
N LEU A 7 -41.30 -21.92 2.07
CA LEU A 7 -40.59 -22.91 1.25
C LEU A 7 -41.44 -23.51 0.11
N LYS A 8 -42.76 -23.27 0.10
CA LYS A 8 -43.64 -23.81 -0.95
C LYS A 8 -43.84 -22.87 -2.14
N PHE A 9 -43.40 -21.61 -2.03
CA PHE A 9 -43.55 -20.62 -3.11
C PHE A 9 -42.38 -20.62 -4.11
N TYR A 10 -41.24 -21.24 -3.78
CA TYR A 10 -40.03 -21.25 -4.61
C TYR A 10 -39.89 -22.48 -5.54
N LYS A 11 -40.90 -23.33 -5.64
CA LYS A 11 -40.76 -24.58 -6.38
C LYS A 11 -41.13 -24.53 -7.87
N ASP A 12 -41.44 -23.36 -8.44
CA ASP A 12 -41.95 -23.27 -9.82
C ASP A 12 -41.52 -22.04 -10.63
N GLN A 13 -40.34 -21.45 -10.37
CA GLN A 13 -39.73 -20.52 -11.35
C GLN A 13 -38.21 -20.72 -11.42
N ASP A 14 -37.74 -21.13 -12.59
CA ASP A 14 -36.34 -21.01 -13.04
C ASP A 14 -35.97 -19.52 -13.09
N VAL A 15 -35.61 -18.96 -11.93
CA VAL A 15 -34.96 -17.66 -11.81
C VAL A 15 -33.50 -17.94 -11.52
N GLU A 16 -32.60 -17.38 -12.33
CA GLU A 16 -31.18 -17.26 -11.99
C GLU A 16 -31.08 -16.70 -10.57
N VAL A 17 -30.70 -17.58 -9.63
CA VAL A 17 -30.43 -17.19 -8.24
C VAL A 17 -29.17 -16.35 -8.28
N ARG A 18 -29.31 -15.03 -8.40
CA ARG A 18 -28.24 -14.12 -7.98
C ARG A 18 -27.98 -14.39 -6.49
N PRO A 19 -26.71 -14.43 -6.05
CA PRO A 19 -26.42 -14.58 -4.63
C PRO A 19 -27.19 -13.51 -3.87
N THR A 20 -27.87 -13.91 -2.79
CA THR A 20 -28.36 -12.94 -1.81
C THR A 20 -27.14 -12.16 -1.31
N PRO A 21 -27.21 -10.85 -1.00
CA PRO A 21 -26.14 -10.18 -0.28
C PRO A 21 -25.88 -11.02 0.98
N ILE A 22 -24.78 -11.75 0.95
CA ILE A 22 -24.35 -12.58 2.06
C ILE A 22 -23.91 -11.60 3.13
N CYS A 23 -24.22 -11.90 4.40
CA CYS A 23 -23.74 -11.21 5.60
C CYS A 23 -22.20 -11.23 5.68
N LEU A 24 -21.50 -10.74 4.66
CA LEU A 24 -20.05 -10.83 4.56
C LEU A 24 -19.44 -9.99 5.68
N ASP A 25 -20.02 -8.82 5.92
CA ASP A 25 -19.66 -7.95 7.02
C ASP A 25 -19.78 -8.64 8.39
N ASP A 26 -20.99 -9.10 8.71
CA ASP A 26 -21.27 -9.83 9.96
C ASP A 26 -20.38 -11.07 10.11
N SER A 27 -20.13 -11.80 9.02
CA SER A 27 -19.29 -12.99 9.02
C SER A 27 -17.83 -12.66 9.28
N SER A 28 -17.31 -11.57 8.70
CA SER A 28 -15.93 -11.11 8.86
C SER A 28 -15.72 -10.52 10.26
N THR A 29 -16.68 -9.74 10.75
CA THR A 29 -16.71 -9.21 12.11
C THR A 29 -16.74 -10.32 13.17
N LEU A 30 -17.60 -11.34 12.97
CA LEU A 30 -17.66 -12.50 13.85
C LEU A 30 -16.36 -13.30 13.81
N LEU A 31 -15.82 -13.56 12.61
CA LEU A 31 -14.59 -14.30 12.43
C LEU A 31 -13.41 -13.59 13.10
N ARG A 32 -13.28 -12.27 12.90
CA ARG A 32 -12.31 -11.44 13.60
C ARG A 32 -12.46 -11.53 15.12
N SER A 33 -13.68 -11.45 15.64
CA SER A 33 -13.94 -11.59 17.08
C SER A 33 -13.51 -12.96 17.62
N VAL A 34 -13.73 -14.02 16.84
CA VAL A 34 -13.25 -15.38 17.17
C VAL A 34 -11.72 -15.41 17.18
N MET A 35 -11.05 -14.83 16.19
CA MET A 35 -9.58 -14.77 16.12
C MET A 35 -8.97 -14.00 17.30
N LEU A 36 -9.54 -12.86 17.66
CA LEU A 36 -9.12 -12.06 18.82
C LEU A 36 -9.25 -12.81 20.15
N SER A 37 -10.17 -13.76 20.24
CA SER A 37 -10.34 -14.61 21.43
C SER A 37 -9.31 -15.74 21.56
N VAL A 38 -8.45 -15.95 20.53
CA VAL A 38 -7.46 -17.03 20.51
C VAL A 38 -6.27 -16.71 21.42
N THR A 39 -6.23 -17.41 22.55
CA THR A 39 -5.15 -17.31 23.54
C THR A 39 -3.99 -18.29 23.31
N GLY A 40 -4.08 -19.18 22.32
CA GLY A 40 -3.01 -20.09 21.95
C GLY A 40 -3.39 -21.12 20.88
N ARG A 41 -2.40 -21.89 20.39
CA ARG A 41 -2.57 -22.89 19.32
C ARG A 41 -3.67 -23.91 19.57
N ASN A 42 -3.88 -24.33 20.82
CA ASN A 42 -4.95 -25.28 21.16
C ASN A 42 -6.34 -24.71 20.86
N ALA A 43 -6.55 -23.40 21.04
CA ALA A 43 -7.82 -22.75 20.75
C ALA A 43 -8.11 -22.74 19.24
N ILE A 44 -7.08 -22.57 18.39
CA ILE A 44 -7.20 -22.65 16.92
C ILE A 44 -7.78 -24.01 16.50
N GLN A 45 -7.24 -25.10 17.05
CA GLN A 45 -7.70 -26.45 16.75
C GLN A 45 -9.12 -26.72 17.29
N GLN A 46 -9.42 -26.27 18.51
CA GLN A 46 -10.75 -26.46 19.12
C GLN A 46 -11.85 -25.71 18.36
N LEU A 47 -11.54 -24.51 17.89
CA LEU A 47 -12.46 -23.66 17.12
C LEU A 47 -12.50 -24.01 15.64
N LYS A 48 -11.65 -24.94 15.17
CA LYS A 48 -11.49 -25.29 13.75
C LYS A 48 -11.28 -24.06 12.87
N LEU A 49 -10.41 -23.18 13.35
CA LEU A 49 -10.30 -21.83 12.81
C LEU A 49 -9.67 -21.84 11.41
N SER A 50 -8.71 -22.73 11.15
CA SER A 50 -8.15 -22.91 9.81
C SER A 50 -9.21 -23.34 8.79
N GLU A 51 -10.13 -24.23 9.16
CA GLU A 51 -11.23 -24.64 8.28
C GLU A 51 -12.25 -23.52 8.06
N LEU A 52 -12.56 -22.75 9.11
CA LEU A 52 -13.45 -21.60 9.02
C LEU A 52 -12.86 -20.51 8.10
N LEU A 53 -11.57 -20.22 8.26
CA LEU A 53 -10.84 -19.27 7.44
C LEU A 53 -10.75 -19.70 5.97
N LEU A 54 -10.60 -20.99 5.69
CA LEU A 54 -10.65 -21.50 4.33
C LEU A 54 -12.01 -21.23 3.67
N VAL A 55 -13.11 -21.49 4.38
CA VAL A 55 -14.45 -21.24 3.85
C VAL A 55 -14.68 -19.74 3.63
N TRP A 56 -14.23 -18.90 4.56
CA TRP A 56 -14.32 -17.44 4.41
C TRP A 56 -13.43 -16.91 3.28
N ALA A 57 -12.21 -17.42 3.11
CA ALA A 57 -11.33 -17.04 2.00
C ALA A 57 -11.93 -17.45 0.65
N ASP A 58 -12.50 -18.64 0.55
CA ASP A 58 -13.22 -19.11 -0.65
C ASP A 58 -14.46 -18.22 -0.93
N LEU A 59 -15.11 -17.67 0.11
CA LEU A 59 -16.26 -16.78 -0.03
C LEU A 59 -15.89 -15.41 -0.60
N ILE A 60 -14.81 -14.80 -0.10
CA ILE A 60 -14.38 -13.46 -0.53
C ILE A 60 -13.66 -13.47 -1.88
N ALA A 61 -13.06 -14.59 -2.28
CA ALA A 61 -12.30 -14.69 -3.52
C ALA A 61 -13.11 -14.33 -4.78
N ASP A 62 -14.42 -14.61 -4.77
CA ASP A 62 -15.34 -14.33 -5.88
C ASP A 62 -16.27 -13.12 -5.58
N TRP A 63 -15.93 -12.27 -4.60
CA TRP A 63 -16.74 -11.11 -4.22
C TRP A 63 -16.69 -10.00 -5.27
N HIS A 64 -17.85 -9.45 -5.60
CA HIS A 64 -18.02 -8.43 -6.64
C HIS A 64 -19.17 -7.45 -6.32
N ALA A 65 -19.66 -7.46 -5.08
CA ALA A 65 -20.78 -6.64 -4.62
C ALA A 65 -20.28 -5.60 -3.61
N TRP A 66 -19.44 -4.68 -4.11
CA TRP A 66 -18.74 -3.70 -3.28
C TRP A 66 -19.71 -2.70 -2.62
N GLU A 67 -19.64 -2.60 -1.30
CA GLU A 67 -20.41 -1.69 -0.46
C GLU A 67 -19.54 -1.17 0.69
N GLU A 68 -19.36 0.16 0.80
CA GLU A 68 -18.38 0.81 1.70
C GLU A 68 -18.47 0.40 3.17
N LEU A 69 -19.68 0.21 3.68
CA LEU A 69 -19.88 -0.20 5.06
C LEU A 69 -19.67 -1.70 5.29
N GLU A 70 -19.90 -2.54 4.27
CA GLU A 70 -19.84 -3.99 4.42
C GLU A 70 -18.43 -4.55 4.18
N ASP A 71 -17.62 -3.86 3.38
CA ASP A 71 -16.29 -4.34 2.99
C ASP A 71 -15.18 -3.96 4.00
N LEU A 72 -15.42 -2.97 4.87
CA LEU A 72 -14.43 -2.54 5.89
C LEU A 72 -14.04 -3.68 6.83
N SER A 73 -15.02 -4.45 7.30
CA SER A 73 -14.76 -5.57 8.21
C SER A 73 -13.98 -6.71 7.54
N VAL A 74 -14.05 -6.84 6.21
CA VAL A 74 -13.27 -7.82 5.45
C VAL A 74 -11.79 -7.46 5.54
N PHE A 75 -11.43 -6.20 5.30
CA PHE A 75 -10.03 -5.73 5.41
C PHE A 75 -9.50 -5.86 6.84
N ASP A 76 -10.31 -5.49 7.84
CA ASP A 76 -9.97 -5.69 9.26
C ASP A 76 -9.76 -7.16 9.61
N CYS A 77 -10.60 -8.04 9.06
CA CYS A 77 -10.45 -9.48 9.22
C CYS A 77 -9.15 -9.96 8.58
N ILE A 78 -8.81 -9.53 7.34
CA ILE A 78 -7.54 -9.87 6.67
C ILE A 78 -6.34 -9.53 7.57
N LYS A 79 -6.29 -8.31 8.13
CA LYS A 79 -5.21 -7.87 9.03
C LYS A 79 -5.07 -8.81 10.23
N GLU A 80 -6.19 -9.20 10.82
CA GLU A 80 -6.22 -10.12 11.96
C GLU A 80 -5.78 -11.55 11.57
N VAL A 81 -6.19 -12.05 10.39
CA VAL A 81 -5.75 -13.38 9.90
C VAL A 81 -4.23 -13.43 9.78
N VAL A 82 -3.61 -12.39 9.20
CA VAL A 82 -2.16 -12.33 9.04
C VAL A 82 -1.47 -12.26 10.41
N THR A 83 -1.97 -11.42 11.31
CA THR A 83 -1.44 -11.31 12.69
C THR A 83 -1.50 -12.66 13.41
N LEU A 84 -2.63 -13.36 13.30
CA LEU A 84 -2.82 -14.68 13.90
C LEU A 84 -1.88 -15.73 13.30
N HIS A 85 -1.70 -15.70 11.97
CA HIS A 85 -0.75 -16.57 11.27
C HIS A 85 0.68 -16.32 11.75
N SER A 86 1.12 -15.07 11.79
CA SER A 86 2.47 -14.68 12.26
C SER A 86 2.73 -15.14 13.68
N LYS A 87 1.72 -15.08 14.56
CA LYS A 87 1.86 -15.46 15.96
C LYS A 87 1.85 -16.97 16.19
N TYR A 88 0.98 -17.71 15.51
CA TYR A 88 0.72 -19.12 15.86
C TYR A 88 1.03 -20.12 14.76
N GLY A 89 1.14 -19.69 13.50
CA GLY A 89 1.28 -20.55 12.33
C GLY A 89 -0.04 -21.27 12.01
N LEU A 90 -0.86 -20.67 11.15
CA LEU A 90 -2.13 -21.26 10.71
C LEU A 90 -1.91 -22.35 9.66
N GLU A 91 -2.60 -23.48 9.84
CA GLU A 91 -2.66 -24.54 8.83
C GLU A 91 -3.40 -24.04 7.57
N ASN A 92 -2.97 -24.49 6.40
CA ASN A 92 -3.53 -24.14 5.08
C ASN A 92 -3.47 -22.66 4.71
N PHE A 93 -2.72 -21.84 5.46
CA PHE A 93 -2.62 -20.40 5.17
C PHE A 93 -1.92 -20.13 3.85
N ILE A 94 -0.67 -20.61 3.70
CA ILE A 94 0.12 -20.40 2.47
C ILE A 94 -0.03 -21.56 1.49
N VAL A 95 0.04 -22.80 1.97
CA VAL A 95 -0.11 -23.99 1.12
C VAL A 95 -1.20 -24.85 1.71
N ARG A 96 -2.23 -25.13 0.91
CA ARG A 96 -3.30 -26.03 1.28
C ARG A 96 -2.83 -27.48 1.18
N GLN A 97 -3.06 -28.25 2.23
CA GLN A 97 -2.77 -29.69 2.18
C GLN A 97 -3.70 -30.38 1.19
N MET A 98 -3.12 -31.20 0.32
CA MET A 98 -3.88 -32.00 -0.65
C MET A 98 -4.85 -32.93 0.07
N PRO A 99 -6.13 -32.99 -0.35
CA PRO A 99 -7.08 -33.91 0.26
C PRO A 99 -6.61 -35.35 0.07
N SER A 100 -6.74 -36.15 1.13
CA SER A 100 -6.37 -37.57 1.08
C SER A 100 -7.30 -38.34 0.15
N PRO A 101 -6.81 -39.36 -0.60
CA PRO A 101 -7.65 -40.21 -1.44
C PRO A 101 -8.84 -40.80 -0.63
N PRO A 102 -10.04 -40.94 -1.22
CA PRO A 102 -10.35 -40.98 -2.66
C PRO A 102 -10.84 -39.65 -3.25
N ALA A 103 -10.78 -38.55 -2.48
CA ALA A 103 -11.18 -37.24 -3.00
C ALA A 103 -10.32 -36.86 -4.22
N PRO A 104 -10.91 -36.29 -5.29
CA PRO A 104 -10.15 -35.90 -6.47
C PRO A 104 -9.06 -34.89 -6.07
N PRO A 105 -7.84 -34.98 -6.64
CA PRO A 105 -6.77 -34.02 -6.41
C PRO A 105 -7.12 -32.74 -7.16
N VAL A 106 -8.00 -31.93 -6.58
CA VAL A 106 -8.22 -30.57 -7.04
C VAL A 106 -7.39 -29.70 -6.09
N PRO A 107 -6.36 -29.00 -6.57
CA PRO A 107 -5.74 -27.94 -5.81
C PRO A 107 -6.82 -26.90 -5.53
N GLN A 108 -7.29 -26.84 -4.29
CA GLN A 108 -8.15 -25.76 -3.85
C GLN A 108 -7.24 -24.61 -3.38
N GLN A 109 -7.67 -23.37 -3.57
CA GLN A 109 -6.90 -22.20 -3.13
C GLN A 109 -6.63 -22.28 -1.62
N SER A 110 -5.42 -21.88 -1.23
CA SER A 110 -5.08 -21.64 0.16
C SER A 110 -5.75 -20.35 0.67
N ILE A 111 -5.75 -20.14 1.99
CA ILE A 111 -6.37 -18.94 2.59
C ILE A 111 -5.77 -17.67 1.98
N ILE A 112 -4.44 -17.62 1.82
CA ILE A 112 -3.76 -16.44 1.29
C ILE A 112 -4.07 -16.21 -0.19
N GLU A 113 -4.28 -17.26 -0.98
CA GLU A 113 -4.65 -17.14 -2.40
C GLU A 113 -6.08 -16.60 -2.55
N GLY A 114 -7.02 -17.04 -1.71
CA GLY A 114 -8.39 -16.50 -1.70
C GLY A 114 -8.44 -15.03 -1.26
N ILE A 115 -7.68 -14.67 -0.22
CA ILE A 115 -7.49 -13.26 0.18
C ILE A 115 -6.84 -12.46 -0.96
N GLY A 116 -5.81 -13.02 -1.61
CA GLY A 116 -5.12 -12.38 -2.72
C GLY A 116 -6.06 -12.09 -3.90
N ALA A 117 -6.96 -13.02 -4.23
CA ALA A 117 -7.99 -12.82 -5.25
C ALA A 117 -8.91 -11.63 -4.89
N PHE A 118 -9.43 -11.60 -3.66
CA PHE A 118 -10.26 -10.49 -3.17
C PHE A 118 -9.54 -9.13 -3.26
N VAL A 119 -8.30 -9.05 -2.76
CA VAL A 119 -7.50 -7.82 -2.76
C VAL A 119 -7.18 -7.35 -4.19
N SER A 120 -6.84 -8.26 -5.10
CA SER A 120 -6.62 -7.94 -6.51
C SER A 120 -7.88 -7.41 -7.20
N GLU A 121 -9.05 -7.99 -6.90
CA GLU A 121 -10.32 -7.51 -7.46
C GLU A 121 -10.71 -6.16 -6.87
N ALA A 122 -10.51 -5.94 -5.57
CA ALA A 122 -10.74 -4.65 -4.91
C ALA A 122 -9.90 -3.54 -5.54
N ILE A 123 -8.60 -3.78 -5.79
CA ILE A 123 -7.73 -2.82 -6.50
C ILE A 123 -8.26 -2.52 -7.90
N SER A 124 -8.80 -3.52 -8.59
CA SER A 124 -9.22 -3.40 -9.99
C SER A 124 -10.56 -2.69 -10.15
N GLN A 125 -11.52 -2.94 -9.25
CA GLN A 125 -12.91 -2.53 -9.42
C GLN A 125 -13.44 -1.57 -8.37
N TYR A 126 -12.71 -1.37 -7.26
CA TYR A 126 -13.24 -0.68 -6.10
C TYR A 126 -12.38 0.50 -5.63
N PRO A 127 -12.47 1.66 -6.32
CA PRO A 127 -11.57 2.79 -6.07
C PRO A 127 -11.56 3.28 -4.61
N SER A 128 -12.70 3.32 -3.90
CA SER A 128 -12.71 3.81 -2.50
C SER A 128 -12.01 2.87 -1.51
N ALA A 129 -11.83 1.59 -1.83
CA ALA A 129 -11.05 0.65 -1.00
C ALA A 129 -9.60 0.46 -1.46
N THR A 130 -9.14 1.19 -2.50
CA THR A 130 -7.79 1.00 -3.07
C THR A 130 -6.69 1.11 -2.03
N TRP A 131 -6.81 2.07 -1.09
CA TRP A 131 -5.86 2.25 0.00
C TRP A 131 -5.79 1.04 0.93
N ARG A 132 -6.95 0.58 1.43
CA ARG A 132 -7.05 -0.61 2.30
C ARG A 132 -6.54 -1.85 1.60
N ALA A 133 -6.90 -2.04 0.34
CA ALA A 133 -6.46 -3.16 -0.47
C ALA A 133 -4.94 -3.13 -0.68
N SER A 134 -4.37 -1.95 -0.98
CA SER A 134 -2.92 -1.76 -1.13
C SER A 134 -2.16 -2.04 0.17
N SER A 135 -2.67 -1.57 1.31
CA SER A 135 -2.13 -1.91 2.64
C SER A 135 -2.12 -3.43 2.87
N CYS A 136 -3.18 -4.15 2.47
CA CYS A 136 -3.22 -5.61 2.54
C CYS A 136 -2.16 -6.27 1.64
N VAL A 137 -1.89 -5.75 0.44
CA VAL A 137 -0.80 -6.27 -0.43
C VAL A 137 0.53 -6.23 0.32
N HIS A 138 0.90 -5.08 0.87
CA HIS A 138 2.17 -4.91 1.60
C HIS A 138 2.31 -5.95 2.72
N MET A 139 1.24 -6.14 3.50
CA MET A 139 1.17 -7.14 4.56
C MET A 139 1.28 -8.58 4.03
N LEU A 140 0.54 -8.94 2.98
CA LEU A 140 0.49 -10.29 2.43
C LEU A 140 1.82 -10.71 1.77
N LEU A 141 2.55 -9.77 1.19
CA LEU A 141 3.88 -10.02 0.61
C LEU A 141 4.96 -10.23 1.68
N ASN A 142 4.74 -9.70 2.88
CA ASN A 142 5.69 -9.71 4.00
C ASN A 142 5.34 -10.72 5.11
N VAL A 143 4.41 -11.64 4.87
CA VAL A 143 4.11 -12.74 5.81
C VAL A 143 5.39 -13.53 6.14
N PRO A 144 5.75 -13.70 7.44
CA PRO A 144 7.06 -14.23 7.89
C PRO A 144 7.27 -15.74 7.66
N SER A 145 6.41 -16.38 6.88
CA SER A 145 6.39 -17.84 6.69
C SER A 145 6.74 -18.29 5.27
N TYR A 146 7.09 -17.37 4.36
CA TYR A 146 7.53 -17.75 3.03
C TYR A 146 8.88 -18.48 3.09
N SER A 147 8.92 -19.64 2.44
CA SER A 147 10.12 -20.44 2.23
C SER A 147 10.25 -20.81 0.74
N PHE A 148 11.36 -21.45 0.37
CA PHE A 148 11.57 -21.98 -0.99
C PHE A 148 10.41 -22.89 -1.44
N GLU A 149 9.81 -23.66 -0.53
CA GLU A 149 8.71 -24.58 -0.84
C GLU A 149 7.39 -23.84 -1.15
N THR A 150 7.25 -22.60 -0.68
CA THR A 150 6.05 -21.78 -0.85
C THR A 150 6.27 -20.61 -1.81
N GLU A 151 7.42 -20.55 -2.48
CA GLU A 151 7.83 -19.43 -3.34
C GLU A 151 6.84 -19.20 -4.50
N ASN A 152 6.30 -20.29 -5.07
CA ASN A 152 5.31 -20.23 -6.14
C ASN A 152 4.02 -19.49 -5.75
N VAL A 153 3.62 -19.56 -4.47
CA VAL A 153 2.43 -18.86 -3.97
C VAL A 153 2.71 -17.36 -3.92
N LYS A 154 3.86 -16.96 -3.36
CA LYS A 154 4.28 -15.55 -3.34
C LYS A 154 4.40 -14.97 -4.75
N GLN A 155 4.98 -15.73 -5.69
CA GLN A 155 5.08 -15.30 -7.09
C GLN A 155 3.71 -15.17 -7.76
N SER A 156 2.75 -16.07 -7.47
CA SER A 156 1.37 -15.97 -7.95
C SER A 156 0.66 -14.70 -7.42
N LEU A 157 0.82 -14.40 -6.12
CA LEU A 157 0.30 -13.17 -5.53
C LEU A 157 0.92 -11.92 -6.18
N VAL A 158 2.24 -11.89 -6.32
CA VAL A 158 2.94 -10.79 -7.01
C VAL A 158 2.44 -10.60 -8.44
N THR A 159 2.14 -11.70 -9.13
CA THR A 159 1.57 -11.63 -10.48
C THR A 159 0.19 -10.97 -10.47
N ALA A 160 -0.71 -11.42 -9.59
CA ALA A 160 -2.07 -10.91 -9.48
C ALA A 160 -2.10 -9.43 -9.04
N PHE A 161 -1.32 -9.06 -8.03
CA PHE A 161 -1.25 -7.68 -7.52
C PHE A 161 -0.65 -6.72 -8.54
N SER A 162 0.45 -7.10 -9.20
CA SER A 162 1.08 -6.24 -10.21
C SER A 162 0.14 -5.99 -11.38
N GLN A 163 -0.58 -7.03 -11.84
CA GLN A 163 -1.50 -6.91 -12.95
C GLN A 163 -2.72 -6.04 -12.61
N ALA A 164 -3.33 -6.26 -11.44
CA ALA A 164 -4.43 -5.44 -10.95
C ALA A 164 -4.04 -3.97 -10.81
N ALA A 165 -2.96 -3.70 -10.07
CA ALA A 165 -2.51 -2.35 -9.78
C ALA A 165 -2.07 -1.59 -11.04
N PHE A 166 -1.34 -2.24 -11.95
CA PHE A 166 -0.90 -1.58 -13.18
C PHE A 166 -2.03 -1.34 -14.17
N SER A 167 -2.95 -2.31 -14.32
CA SER A 167 -4.15 -2.12 -15.15
C SER A 167 -4.95 -0.92 -14.67
N ARG A 168 -5.18 -0.84 -13.35
CA ARG A 168 -5.90 0.28 -12.76
C ARG A 168 -5.17 1.61 -12.91
N PHE A 169 -3.87 1.64 -12.59
CA PHE A 169 -3.04 2.83 -12.76
C PHE A 169 -3.09 3.36 -14.19
N ARG A 170 -3.07 2.49 -15.19
CA ARG A 170 -3.13 2.89 -16.61
C ARG A 170 -4.43 3.56 -17.01
N GLU A 171 -5.55 3.18 -16.41
CA GLU A 171 -6.85 3.83 -16.66
C GLU A 171 -6.82 5.29 -16.19
N ILE A 172 -6.14 5.56 -15.08
CA ILE A 172 -6.08 6.87 -14.43
C ILE A 172 -4.77 7.65 -14.73
N GLN A 173 -3.81 7.07 -15.44
CA GLN A 173 -2.46 7.65 -15.64
C GLN A 173 -2.44 9.01 -16.35
N SER A 174 -3.53 9.38 -17.03
CA SER A 174 -3.58 10.66 -17.75
C SER A 174 -3.71 11.87 -16.82
N ARG A 175 -4.13 11.64 -15.56
CA ARG A 175 -4.37 12.68 -14.56
C ARG A 175 -3.93 12.18 -13.19
N PRO A 176 -2.88 12.76 -12.59
CA PRO A 176 -2.53 12.50 -11.19
C PRO A 176 -3.73 12.65 -10.27
N CYS A 177 -3.97 11.65 -9.41
CA CYS A 177 -4.98 11.66 -8.36
C CYS A 177 -4.50 10.89 -7.13
N SER A 178 -5.29 10.89 -6.05
CA SER A 178 -4.95 10.23 -4.78
C SER A 178 -4.71 8.72 -4.90
N LEU A 179 -5.23 8.06 -5.95
CA LEU A 179 -5.05 6.63 -6.19
C LEU A 179 -3.70 6.27 -6.84
N TRP A 180 -2.93 7.24 -7.35
CA TRP A 180 -1.63 6.93 -7.96
C TRP A 180 -0.64 6.35 -6.96
N LYS A 181 -0.45 7.02 -5.81
CA LYS A 181 0.49 6.59 -4.77
C LYS A 181 0.28 5.13 -4.35
N PRO A 182 -0.92 4.69 -3.90
CA PRO A 182 -1.11 3.32 -3.42
C PRO A 182 -0.88 2.28 -4.52
N LEU A 183 -1.35 2.52 -5.75
CA LEU A 183 -1.15 1.60 -6.88
C LEU A 183 0.33 1.46 -7.27
N LEU A 184 1.07 2.58 -7.29
CA LEU A 184 2.49 2.57 -7.63
C LEU A 184 3.33 1.89 -6.55
N LEU A 185 2.97 2.06 -5.26
CA LEU A 185 3.63 1.39 -4.14
C LEU A 185 3.35 -0.12 -4.10
N VAL A 186 2.15 -0.58 -4.47
CA VAL A 186 1.85 -2.01 -4.65
C VAL A 186 2.80 -2.64 -5.68
N ILE A 187 2.95 -2.01 -6.84
CA ILE A 187 3.87 -2.50 -7.89
C ILE A 187 5.32 -2.45 -7.39
N SER A 188 5.68 -1.43 -6.59
CA SER A 188 7.01 -1.29 -5.98
C SER A 188 7.34 -2.45 -5.05
N SER A 189 6.42 -2.83 -4.15
CA SER A 189 6.60 -3.99 -3.26
C SER A 189 6.72 -5.30 -4.04
N CYS A 190 5.90 -5.45 -5.09
CA CYS A 190 5.98 -6.58 -6.01
C CYS A 190 7.33 -6.65 -6.73
N TYR A 191 7.84 -5.50 -7.20
CA TYR A 191 9.10 -5.39 -7.93
C TYR A 191 10.29 -5.72 -7.03
N LEU A 192 10.28 -5.26 -5.78
CA LEU A 192 11.31 -5.62 -4.81
C LEU A 192 11.34 -7.13 -4.55
N CYS A 193 10.19 -7.82 -4.62
CA CYS A 193 10.12 -9.28 -4.52
C CYS A 193 10.60 -10.01 -5.79
N TYR A 194 10.02 -9.72 -6.97
CA TYR A 194 10.31 -10.42 -8.23
C TYR A 194 10.46 -9.47 -9.43
N PRO A 195 11.62 -8.81 -9.61
CA PRO A 195 11.83 -7.80 -10.65
C PRO A 195 11.48 -8.29 -12.07
N ASP A 196 12.02 -9.45 -12.46
CA ASP A 196 11.83 -9.99 -13.81
C ASP A 196 10.37 -10.36 -14.09
N THR A 197 9.64 -10.82 -13.06
CA THR A 197 8.21 -11.16 -13.19
C THR A 197 7.38 -9.90 -13.39
N VAL A 198 7.62 -8.88 -12.56
CA VAL A 198 6.90 -7.60 -12.65
C VAL A 198 7.20 -6.91 -13.98
N GLU A 199 8.46 -6.79 -14.40
CA GLU A 199 8.83 -6.25 -15.71
C GLU A 199 8.07 -6.93 -16.85
N SER A 200 8.00 -8.27 -16.84
CA SER A 200 7.27 -9.02 -17.86
C SER A 200 5.77 -8.76 -17.85
N ILE A 201 5.16 -8.47 -16.70
CA ILE A 201 3.73 -8.16 -16.58
C ILE A 201 3.46 -6.77 -17.14
N LEU A 202 4.25 -5.78 -16.72
CA LEU A 202 4.08 -4.39 -17.13
C LEU A 202 4.23 -4.24 -18.67
N GLU A 203 5.23 -4.89 -19.26
CA GLU A 203 5.45 -4.87 -20.71
C GLU A 203 4.40 -5.64 -21.51
N ARG A 204 3.75 -6.65 -20.93
CA ARG A 204 2.68 -7.39 -21.58
C ARG A 204 1.41 -6.54 -21.69
N ASP A 205 1.13 -5.76 -20.65
CA ASP A 205 -0.11 -4.99 -20.58
C ASP A 205 0.00 -3.70 -21.41
N SER A 206 1.18 -3.06 -21.45
CA SER A 206 1.44 -1.86 -22.26
C SER A 206 2.83 -1.88 -22.88
N GLU A 207 2.96 -1.43 -24.13
CA GLU A 207 4.27 -1.15 -24.73
C GLU A 207 5.03 -0.10 -23.89
N GLY A 208 6.21 -0.46 -23.38
CA GLY A 208 6.99 0.40 -22.49
C GLY A 208 6.39 0.53 -21.09
N GLY A 209 5.55 -0.42 -20.66
CA GLY A 209 4.86 -0.37 -19.38
C GLY A 209 5.79 -0.23 -18.18
N PHE A 210 6.98 -0.84 -18.23
CA PHE A 210 7.98 -0.67 -17.18
C PHE A 210 8.44 0.79 -17.09
N MET A 211 8.72 1.42 -18.22
CA MET A 211 9.18 2.82 -18.27
C MET A 211 8.10 3.80 -17.81
N ILE A 212 6.84 3.51 -18.14
CA ILE A 212 5.67 4.29 -17.68
C ILE A 212 5.59 4.24 -16.15
N TRP A 213 5.63 3.05 -15.56
CA TRP A 213 5.59 2.86 -14.11
C TRP A 213 6.78 3.53 -13.42
N VAL A 214 8.01 3.31 -13.91
CA VAL A 214 9.22 3.92 -13.34
C VAL A 214 9.15 5.44 -13.35
N SER A 215 8.68 6.04 -14.45
CA SER A 215 8.53 7.50 -14.55
C SER A 215 7.53 8.03 -13.52
N ALA A 216 6.45 7.29 -13.27
CA ALA A 216 5.44 7.64 -12.28
C ALA A 216 5.97 7.49 -10.84
N VAL A 217 6.71 6.42 -10.52
CA VAL A 217 7.36 6.25 -9.21
C VAL A 217 8.39 7.35 -8.96
N ALA A 218 9.19 7.70 -9.97
CA ALA A 218 10.13 8.81 -9.87
C ALA A 218 9.40 10.13 -9.56
N LEU A 219 8.24 10.37 -10.18
CA LEU A 219 7.41 11.54 -9.87
C LEU A 219 6.88 11.51 -8.42
N VAL A 220 6.38 10.37 -7.93
CA VAL A 220 5.92 10.24 -6.54
C VAL A 220 7.05 10.48 -5.54
N GLY A 221 8.29 10.11 -5.90
CA GLY A 221 9.47 10.37 -5.08
C GLY A 221 9.87 11.85 -4.97
N THR A 222 9.35 12.75 -5.81
CA THR A 222 9.69 14.19 -5.73
C THR A 222 8.81 14.93 -4.74
N GLY A 223 9.27 16.11 -4.28
CA GLY A 223 8.58 16.91 -3.25
C GLY A 223 7.39 17.68 -3.81
N SER A 224 7.21 17.58 -5.12
CA SER A 224 6.21 18.30 -5.88
C SER A 224 4.96 17.48 -6.15
N PHE A 225 4.92 16.21 -5.74
CA PHE A 225 3.76 15.35 -5.91
C PHE A 225 2.85 15.47 -4.67
N GLU A 226 1.74 16.19 -4.80
CA GLU A 226 0.68 16.23 -3.78
C GLU A 226 -0.51 15.39 -4.25
N PRO A 227 -0.67 14.19 -3.66
CA PRO A 227 -1.86 13.89 -2.87
C PRO A 227 -1.52 13.06 -1.62
N GLY A 228 -1.57 13.71 -0.45
CA GLY A 228 -1.41 13.12 0.90
C GLY A 228 0.03 13.12 1.42
N LEU A 229 0.21 13.43 2.71
CA LEU A 229 1.50 13.28 3.40
C LEU A 229 2.01 11.84 3.22
N SER A 230 3.31 11.68 2.96
CA SER A 230 3.89 10.34 2.79
C SER A 230 4.40 9.83 4.12
N THR A 231 4.02 8.61 4.48
CA THR A 231 4.54 7.99 5.72
C THR A 231 6.02 7.63 5.55
N LYS A 232 6.72 7.38 6.67
CA LYS A 232 8.13 6.97 6.66
C LYS A 232 8.32 5.72 5.80
N SER A 233 7.43 4.74 5.93
CA SER A 233 7.53 3.49 5.17
C SER A 233 7.26 3.68 3.67
N GLU A 234 6.35 4.58 3.28
CA GLU A 234 6.11 4.90 1.88
C GLU A 234 7.33 5.55 1.22
N ILE A 235 7.96 6.51 1.91
CA ILE A 235 9.18 7.18 1.43
C ILE A 235 10.32 6.15 1.31
N LYS A 236 10.51 5.31 2.33
CA LYS A 236 11.52 4.25 2.34
C LYS A 236 11.30 3.24 1.20
N LEU A 237 10.07 2.77 1.01
CA LEU A 237 9.74 1.87 -0.10
C LEU A 237 10.03 2.50 -1.47
N THR A 238 9.70 3.78 -1.63
CA THR A 238 9.97 4.54 -2.86
C THR A 238 11.47 4.64 -3.12
N ALA A 239 12.26 5.06 -2.14
CA ALA A 239 13.72 5.18 -2.25
C ALA A 239 14.37 3.83 -2.62
N MET A 240 14.00 2.76 -1.93
CA MET A 240 14.55 1.43 -2.17
C MET A 240 14.17 0.88 -3.55
N THR A 241 12.96 1.20 -4.02
CA THR A 241 12.51 0.84 -5.37
C THR A 241 13.29 1.61 -6.43
N LEU A 242 13.47 2.92 -6.26
CA LEU A 242 14.25 3.75 -7.18
C LEU A 242 15.71 3.27 -7.27
N ALA A 243 16.34 2.94 -6.15
CA ALA A 243 17.70 2.39 -6.14
C ALA A 243 17.80 1.10 -6.97
N LYS A 244 16.86 0.17 -6.79
CA LYS A 244 16.82 -1.10 -7.53
C LYS A 244 16.57 -0.89 -9.03
N VAL A 245 15.68 0.04 -9.37
CA VAL A 245 15.39 0.41 -10.77
C VAL A 245 16.60 1.05 -11.45
N ILE A 246 17.33 1.94 -10.78
CA ILE A 246 18.54 2.55 -11.34
C ILE A 246 19.59 1.48 -11.62
N GLU A 247 19.81 0.55 -10.69
CA GLU A 247 20.72 -0.59 -10.91
C GLU A 247 20.28 -1.41 -12.13
N ARG A 248 18.97 -1.67 -12.28
CA ARG A 248 18.41 -2.41 -13.41
C ARG A 248 18.62 -1.66 -14.74
N LEU A 249 18.26 -0.38 -14.81
CA LEU A 249 18.38 0.45 -16.01
C LEU A 249 19.83 0.62 -16.47
N LEU A 250 20.76 0.78 -15.53
CA LEU A 250 22.19 0.93 -15.85
C LEU A 250 22.89 -0.40 -16.12
N GLY A 251 22.35 -1.51 -15.61
CA GLY A 251 22.82 -2.87 -15.91
C GLY A 251 22.48 -3.32 -17.33
N GLN A 252 21.36 -2.84 -17.90
CA GLN A 252 20.94 -3.14 -19.27
C GLN A 252 21.58 -2.11 -20.24
N GLN A 253 22.66 -2.50 -20.92
CA GLN A 253 23.55 -1.59 -21.68
C GLN A 253 22.93 -0.76 -22.84
N ASN A 254 21.61 -0.75 -23.07
CA ASN A 254 20.99 0.02 -24.16
C ASN A 254 19.53 0.39 -23.85
N SER A 255 19.33 1.54 -23.20
CA SER A 255 18.12 2.41 -23.18
C SER A 255 17.77 2.82 -21.74
N GLY A 256 17.78 4.12 -21.45
CA GLY A 256 17.29 4.63 -20.16
C GLY A 256 18.18 5.60 -19.40
N VAL A 257 19.29 6.09 -19.99
CA VAL A 257 20.20 7.02 -19.28
C VAL A 257 19.45 8.26 -18.74
N GLY A 258 18.55 8.85 -19.54
CA GLY A 258 17.71 9.98 -19.08
C GLY A 258 16.85 9.61 -17.87
N LEU A 259 16.07 8.53 -17.98
CA LEU A 259 15.21 8.06 -16.89
C LEU A 259 16.01 7.66 -15.65
N SER A 260 17.19 7.05 -15.80
CA SER A 260 18.06 6.69 -14.67
C SER A 260 18.56 7.92 -13.91
N ILE A 261 18.80 9.03 -14.61
CA ILE A 261 19.16 10.32 -13.97
C ILE A 261 17.95 10.90 -13.25
N ASP A 262 16.75 10.84 -13.86
CA ASP A 262 15.54 11.34 -13.23
C ASP A 262 15.17 10.53 -11.97
N CYS A 263 15.25 9.19 -12.05
CA CYS A 263 15.11 8.32 -10.87
C CYS A 263 16.16 8.63 -9.81
N PHE A 264 17.40 8.93 -10.20
CA PHE A 264 18.46 9.26 -9.25
C PHE A 264 18.19 10.60 -8.56
N LYS A 265 17.66 11.62 -9.24
CA LYS A 265 17.22 12.87 -8.60
C LYS A 265 16.14 12.58 -7.56
N SER A 266 15.08 11.86 -7.95
CA SER A 266 13.98 11.50 -7.05
C SER A 266 14.46 10.67 -5.87
N LEU A 267 15.45 9.80 -6.07
CA LEU A 267 16.07 9.03 -4.98
C LEU A 267 16.76 9.95 -3.96
N LEU A 268 17.56 10.93 -4.42
CA LEU A 268 18.22 11.87 -3.51
C LEU A 268 17.19 12.69 -2.73
N GLU A 269 16.14 13.17 -3.38
CA GLU A 269 15.05 13.91 -2.72
C GLU A 269 14.28 13.04 -1.71
N ALA A 270 13.97 11.79 -2.06
CA ALA A 270 13.29 10.87 -1.16
C ALA A 270 14.13 10.54 0.08
N LEU A 271 15.45 10.41 -0.05
CA LEU A 271 16.34 10.16 1.09
C LEU A 271 16.44 11.35 2.03
N VAL A 272 16.47 12.58 1.49
CA VAL A 272 16.44 13.79 2.31
C VAL A 272 15.15 13.82 3.13
N ARG A 273 13.99 13.60 2.51
CA ARG A 273 12.71 13.54 3.24
C ARG A 273 12.64 12.40 4.25
N LEU A 274 13.17 11.23 3.89
CA LEU A 274 13.21 10.10 4.82
C LEU A 274 14.00 10.46 6.07
N LYS A 275 15.10 11.20 5.91
CA LYS A 275 15.89 11.69 7.03
C LYS A 275 15.15 12.76 7.83
N GLU A 276 14.52 13.72 7.18
CA GLU A 276 13.70 14.75 7.86
C GLU A 276 12.63 14.11 8.75
N VAL A 277 11.87 13.14 8.21
CA VAL A 277 10.86 12.40 8.99
C VAL A 277 11.48 11.55 10.12
N GLN A 278 12.69 11.03 9.94
CA GLN A 278 13.38 10.29 10.99
C GLN A 278 13.85 11.21 12.12
N ASP A 279 14.43 12.36 11.77
CA ASP A 279 14.92 13.35 12.73
C ASP A 279 13.73 13.94 13.54
N GLU A 280 12.59 14.25 12.90
CA GLU A 280 11.36 14.71 13.57
C GLU A 280 10.83 13.68 14.60
N MET A 281 10.84 12.39 14.26
CA MET A 281 10.40 11.34 15.18
C MET A 281 11.34 11.14 16.37
N GLU A 282 12.64 11.43 16.23
CA GLU A 282 13.61 11.34 17.32
C GLU A 282 13.50 12.54 18.28
N GLU A 283 13.15 13.73 17.78
CA GLU A 283 12.94 14.94 18.59
C GLU A 283 11.70 14.84 19.49
N ASP A 284 10.61 14.24 19.00
CA ASP A 284 9.37 14.01 19.77
C ASP A 284 9.54 13.02 20.95
N GLU A 285 10.54 12.14 20.91
CA GLU A 285 10.82 11.18 21.99
C GLU A 285 11.66 11.78 23.13
N GLU A 286 12.36 12.90 22.92
CA GLU A 286 13.23 13.54 23.93
C GLU A 286 12.51 14.55 24.83
N ASP A 287 11.29 15.01 24.50
CA ASP A 287 10.52 15.99 25.28
C ASP A 287 9.66 15.35 26.41
N GLY A 288 9.81 14.04 26.66
CA GLY A 288 9.03 13.27 27.62
C GLY A 288 9.50 13.28 29.08
N GLU A 289 10.56 14.03 29.44
CA GLU A 289 11.15 14.01 30.79
C GLU A 289 11.19 15.40 31.42
N ALA A 290 10.08 15.82 32.02
CA ALA A 290 10.08 16.79 33.13
C ALA A 290 9.08 16.34 34.21
N GLU A 291 9.64 15.68 35.22
CA GLU A 291 9.00 15.28 36.48
C GLU A 291 8.43 16.47 37.28
N GLU A 292 7.44 16.12 38.11
CA GLU A 292 6.59 16.90 39.02
C GLU A 292 7.33 17.90 39.94
N ASP A 293 6.68 19.05 40.22
CA ASP A 293 6.21 19.47 41.57
C ASP A 293 6.02 21.00 41.70
N GLY A 294 4.87 21.43 42.26
CA GLY A 294 4.81 22.67 43.04
C GLY A 294 3.56 23.55 42.88
N ASP A 295 2.51 23.22 43.64
CA ASP A 295 1.44 24.04 44.25
C ASP A 295 1.22 25.54 43.88
N GLU A 296 -0.07 25.81 43.61
CA GLU A 296 -0.93 26.92 44.09
C GLU A 296 -0.42 28.39 44.03
N GLU A 297 -1.02 29.23 43.18
CA GLU A 297 -2.12 30.18 43.49
C GLU A 297 -2.24 31.24 42.38
N ASP A 298 -3.47 31.74 42.20
CA ASP A 298 -3.88 32.87 41.36
C ASP A 298 -2.91 34.05 41.41
N ASP A 299 -2.64 34.65 40.25
CA ASP A 299 -2.70 36.10 40.11
C ASP A 299 -3.05 36.45 38.65
N ASP A 300 -4.23 37.05 38.50
CA ASP A 300 -4.69 37.78 37.32
C ASP A 300 -3.64 38.83 36.92
N ASP A 301 -3.13 38.77 35.70
CA ASP A 301 -2.75 39.96 34.95
C ASP A 301 -2.94 39.67 33.45
N ASP A 302 -4.15 40.00 32.98
CA ASP A 302 -4.48 40.23 31.58
C ASP A 302 -3.52 41.29 31.00
N ASP A 303 -2.56 40.87 30.19
CA ASP A 303 -1.92 41.71 29.19
C ASP A 303 -1.70 40.86 27.92
N ASP A 304 -2.82 40.48 27.28
CA ASP A 304 -2.86 39.97 25.92
C ASP A 304 -2.33 41.04 24.97
N ASN A 305 -1.09 40.87 24.53
CA ASN A 305 -0.56 41.63 23.42
C ASN A 305 0.29 40.74 22.50
N GLU A 306 -0.19 40.63 21.27
CA GLU A 306 0.48 40.14 20.05
C GLU A 306 0.46 38.63 19.81
N ASP A 307 -0.73 38.09 19.56
CA ASP A 307 -0.86 37.04 18.53
C ASP A 307 -1.40 37.68 17.25
N SER A 308 -0.50 37.90 16.30
CA SER A 308 -0.88 38.19 14.93
C SER A 308 -1.24 36.87 14.27
N GLU A 309 -2.42 36.36 14.58
CA GLU A 309 -3.06 35.36 13.74
C GLU A 309 -3.20 35.97 12.34
N GLU A 310 -2.53 35.33 11.38
CA GLU A 310 -2.76 35.60 9.98
C GLU A 310 -4.23 35.25 9.74
N ASP A 311 -5.09 36.26 9.64
CA ASP A 311 -6.52 36.13 9.36
C ASP A 311 -6.68 35.18 8.16
N GLU A 312 -6.91 33.88 8.43
CA GLU A 312 -7.41 32.94 7.45
C GLU A 312 -8.79 33.48 7.06
N LEU A 313 -8.82 34.24 5.98
CA LEU A 313 -10.04 34.81 5.44
C LEU A 313 -11.04 33.68 5.27
N GLU A 314 -12.04 33.64 6.15
CA GLU A 314 -13.17 32.72 6.06
C GLU A 314 -13.72 32.79 4.63
N GLU A 315 -13.64 31.67 3.92
CA GLU A 315 -14.08 31.57 2.54
C GLU A 315 -15.52 32.06 2.44
N THR A 316 -15.77 32.96 1.50
CA THR A 316 -17.12 33.51 1.33
C THR A 316 -18.05 32.44 0.74
N GLU A 317 -19.35 32.54 1.04
CA GLU A 317 -20.36 31.62 0.49
C GLU A 317 -20.31 31.56 -1.05
N GLU A 318 -19.96 32.65 -1.71
CA GLU A 318 -19.82 32.72 -3.18
C GLU A 318 -18.61 31.93 -3.69
N GLU A 319 -17.46 31.99 -2.99
CA GLU A 319 -16.26 31.21 -3.31
C GLU A 319 -16.49 29.71 -3.07
N PHE A 320 -17.17 29.37 -1.96
CA PHE A 320 -17.60 28.00 -1.67
C PHE A 320 -18.52 27.47 -2.80
N LEU A 321 -19.54 28.24 -3.18
CA LEU A 321 -20.47 27.85 -4.24
C LEU A 321 -19.80 27.78 -5.62
N GLU A 322 -18.83 28.64 -5.91
CA GLU A 322 -18.07 28.61 -7.16
C GLU A 322 -17.17 27.37 -7.24
N ARG A 323 -16.51 27.00 -6.14
CA ARG A 323 -15.72 25.77 -6.03
C ARG A 323 -16.59 24.53 -6.23
N TYR A 324 -17.77 24.48 -5.60
CA TYR A 324 -18.73 23.39 -5.82
C TYR A 324 -19.31 23.37 -7.24
N ALA A 325 -19.62 24.53 -7.83
CA ALA A 325 -20.10 24.61 -9.21
C ALA A 325 -19.03 24.14 -10.21
N LYS A 326 -17.76 24.44 -9.94
CA LYS A 326 -16.61 23.97 -10.73
C LYS A 326 -16.41 22.47 -10.57
N ALA A 327 -16.53 21.93 -9.34
CA ALA A 327 -16.49 20.49 -9.08
C ALA A 327 -17.67 19.75 -9.76
N ALA A 328 -18.88 20.30 -9.70
CA ALA A 328 -20.05 19.75 -10.38
C ALA A 328 -19.91 19.77 -11.91
N SER A 329 -19.38 20.86 -12.47
CA SER A 329 -19.11 20.99 -13.91
C SER A 329 -18.00 20.05 -14.39
N ALA A 330 -17.03 19.73 -13.52
CA ALA A 330 -16.03 18.69 -13.77
C ALA A 330 -16.68 17.31 -13.81
N LEU A 331 -17.60 17.01 -12.89
CA LEU A 331 -18.39 15.78 -12.89
C LEU A 331 -19.21 15.60 -14.19
N GLU A 332 -19.86 16.66 -14.67
CA GLU A 332 -20.73 16.63 -15.86
C GLU A 332 -19.96 16.42 -17.18
N ASN A 333 -18.69 16.83 -17.25
CA ASN A 333 -17.83 16.62 -18.41
C ASN A 333 -17.19 15.21 -18.48
N GLY A 334 -17.66 14.25 -17.68
CA GLY A 334 -17.09 12.91 -17.58
C GLY A 334 -15.73 12.88 -16.88
N MET A 335 -15.42 13.92 -16.12
CA MET A 335 -14.19 14.09 -15.35
C MET A 335 -14.47 13.74 -13.88
N VAL A 336 -14.88 12.48 -13.66
CA VAL A 336 -14.85 11.88 -12.32
C VAL A 336 -13.39 11.59 -12.02
N VAL A 337 -12.77 12.40 -11.17
CA VAL A 337 -11.52 12.00 -10.52
C VAL A 337 -11.95 10.98 -9.49
N GLU A 338 -11.58 9.71 -9.68
CA GLU A 338 -11.77 8.71 -8.64
C GLU A 338 -10.88 9.08 -7.48
N GLU A 339 -11.51 9.48 -6.39
CA GLU A 339 -10.86 9.79 -5.13
C GLU A 339 -11.01 8.59 -4.21
N GLY A 340 -9.88 8.11 -3.68
CA GLY A 340 -9.89 7.14 -2.59
C GLY A 340 -10.30 7.82 -1.29
N ASP A 341 -10.70 7.01 -0.31
CA ASP A 341 -10.99 7.50 1.04
C ASP A 341 -9.75 8.18 1.64
N VAL A 342 -9.93 9.38 2.22
CA VAL A 342 -8.84 10.19 2.77
C VAL A 342 -8.39 9.65 4.12
N GLU A 343 -9.30 9.06 4.90
CA GLU A 343 -9.01 8.52 6.23
C GLU A 343 -8.07 7.29 6.18
N ASP A 344 -8.04 6.59 5.04
CA ASP A 344 -7.19 5.41 4.87
C ASP A 344 -5.72 5.75 4.56
N GLN A 345 -5.39 7.01 4.27
CA GLN A 345 -4.08 7.44 3.76
C GLN A 345 -2.99 7.48 4.86
N GLU A 346 -3.37 7.54 6.13
CA GLU A 346 -2.44 7.80 7.24
C GLU A 346 -1.81 6.52 7.84
N HIS A 347 -2.13 5.33 7.33
CA HIS A 347 -1.65 4.08 7.91
C HIS A 347 -0.28 3.68 7.34
N GLU A 348 0.69 3.45 8.22
CA GLU A 348 2.00 2.90 7.85
C GLU A 348 1.86 1.56 7.11
N ILE A 349 2.65 1.41 6.04
CA ILE A 349 2.67 0.18 5.24
C ILE A 349 3.69 -0.83 5.78
N GLU A 350 3.34 -2.12 5.71
CA GLU A 350 4.23 -3.20 6.16
C GLU A 350 5.41 -3.38 5.19
N LEU A 351 6.64 -3.12 5.66
CA LEU A 351 7.86 -3.28 4.87
C LEU A 351 8.55 -4.64 5.05
N GLY A 352 8.18 -5.44 6.06
CA GLY A 352 8.85 -6.70 6.36
C GLY A 352 10.35 -6.52 6.54
N SER A 353 11.17 -7.37 5.89
CA SER A 353 12.64 -7.28 6.00
C SER A 353 13.25 -6.01 5.41
N LEU A 354 12.48 -5.23 4.63
CA LEU A 354 12.95 -3.97 4.10
C LEU A 354 13.06 -2.91 5.21
N ASP A 355 12.29 -3.03 6.29
CA ASP A 355 12.33 -2.09 7.41
C ASP A 355 13.72 -2.04 8.09
N GLU A 356 14.41 -3.18 8.16
CA GLU A 356 15.77 -3.28 8.69
C GLU A 356 16.87 -2.90 7.67
N ALA A 357 16.49 -2.63 6.41
CA ALA A 357 17.46 -2.31 5.37
C ALA A 357 18.06 -0.91 5.58
N ASP A 358 19.38 -0.82 5.46
CA ASP A 358 20.16 0.42 5.53
C ASP A 358 20.19 1.08 4.14
N GLU A 359 19.36 2.11 3.98
CA GLU A 359 19.15 2.84 2.73
C GLU A 359 20.42 3.58 2.32
N GLU A 360 21.14 4.15 3.29
CA GLU A 360 22.38 4.88 3.03
C GLU A 360 23.46 3.96 2.44
N LYS A 361 23.62 2.74 2.97
CA LYS A 361 24.53 1.73 2.42
C LYS A 361 24.15 1.32 1.00
N VAL A 362 22.86 1.16 0.73
CA VAL A 362 22.36 0.81 -0.61
C VAL A 362 22.70 1.91 -1.61
N VAL A 363 22.45 3.16 -1.24
CA VAL A 363 22.71 4.33 -2.09
C VAL A 363 24.22 4.56 -2.28
N LEU A 364 25.03 4.35 -1.24
CA LEU A 364 26.48 4.39 -1.34
C LEU A 364 27.00 3.36 -2.35
N SER A 365 26.56 2.11 -2.25
CA SER A 365 26.93 1.07 -3.21
C SER A 365 26.51 1.42 -4.65
N LEU A 366 25.33 2.02 -4.82
CA LEU A 366 24.84 2.47 -6.11
C LEU A 366 25.74 3.57 -6.71
N ILE A 367 26.07 4.60 -5.92
CA ILE A 367 26.94 5.71 -6.34
C ILE A 367 28.34 5.20 -6.65
N GLU A 368 28.94 4.39 -5.78
CA GLU A 368 30.27 3.82 -6.02
C GLU A 368 30.35 3.10 -7.38
N ARG A 369 29.33 2.31 -7.70
CA ARG A 369 29.27 1.54 -8.95
C ARG A 369 28.97 2.38 -10.19
N PHE A 370 28.13 3.41 -10.07
CA PHE A 370 27.56 4.12 -11.22
C PHE A 370 27.81 5.64 -11.27
N HIS A 371 28.65 6.21 -10.39
CA HIS A 371 28.94 7.65 -10.33
C HIS A 371 29.39 8.26 -11.68
N HIS A 372 30.12 7.49 -12.50
CA HIS A 372 30.58 7.93 -13.82
C HIS A 372 29.43 8.21 -14.81
N VAL A 373 28.26 7.59 -14.62
CA VAL A 373 27.06 7.89 -15.41
C VAL A 373 26.19 8.92 -14.69
N LEU A 374 25.94 8.68 -13.40
CA LEU A 374 24.96 9.43 -12.62
C LEU A 374 25.42 10.86 -12.29
N ILE A 375 26.70 11.03 -11.91
CA ILE A 375 27.23 12.30 -11.40
C ILE A 375 27.98 13.06 -12.49
N GLN A 376 28.82 12.39 -13.29
CA GLN A 376 29.57 13.06 -14.37
C GLN A 376 28.68 13.46 -15.57
N GLY A 377 27.44 12.97 -15.62
CA GLY A 377 26.46 13.23 -16.69
C GLY A 377 25.78 14.61 -16.68
N HIS A 378 26.06 15.50 -15.71
CA HIS A 378 25.57 16.89 -15.61
C HIS A 378 24.04 17.08 -15.61
N GLY A 379 23.26 16.04 -15.28
CA GLY A 379 21.79 16.12 -15.32
C GLY A 379 21.12 16.57 -14.01
N ILE A 380 21.85 16.62 -12.89
CA ILE A 380 21.29 16.84 -11.55
C ILE A 380 21.33 18.32 -11.17
N PRO A 381 20.21 18.94 -10.76
CA PRO A 381 20.18 20.30 -10.25
C PRO A 381 21.11 20.49 -9.03
N PRO A 382 21.90 21.58 -8.97
CA PRO A 382 22.79 21.85 -7.83
C PRO A 382 22.07 21.92 -6.48
N GLN A 383 20.81 22.37 -6.46
CA GLN A 383 20.00 22.44 -5.23
C GLN A 383 19.77 21.06 -4.62
N ILE A 384 19.44 20.06 -5.45
CA ILE A 384 19.23 18.67 -4.99
C ILE A 384 20.53 18.11 -4.40
N ILE A 385 21.67 18.40 -5.05
CA ILE A 385 22.99 17.98 -4.54
C ILE A 385 23.30 18.66 -3.20
N SER A 386 23.06 19.97 -3.09
CA SER A 386 23.30 20.71 -1.83
C SER A 386 22.49 20.11 -0.69
N ASN A 387 21.15 20.02 -0.86
CA ASN A 387 20.25 19.49 0.17
C ASN A 387 20.66 18.06 0.58
N PHE A 388 21.00 17.22 -0.40
CA PHE A 388 21.46 15.86 -0.12
C PHE A 388 22.79 15.82 0.64
N LEU A 389 23.75 16.68 0.31
CA LEU A 389 25.03 16.73 1.02
C LEU A 389 24.92 17.36 2.41
N ASP A 390 23.96 18.25 2.62
CA ASP A 390 23.65 18.82 3.94
C ASP A 390 23.05 17.73 4.84
N ALA A 391 22.12 16.93 4.32
CA ALA A 391 21.57 15.76 5.02
C ALA A 391 22.60 14.63 5.19
N PHE A 392 23.45 14.38 4.19
CA PHE A 392 24.40 13.27 4.16
C PHE A 392 25.85 13.71 3.78
N PRO A 393 26.59 14.40 4.67
CA PRO A 393 27.91 14.95 4.37
C PRO A 393 28.96 13.92 3.96
N LYS A 394 28.79 12.66 4.36
CA LYS A 394 29.72 11.57 4.01
C LYS A 394 29.84 11.29 2.51
N PHE A 395 28.86 11.72 1.71
CA PHE A 395 28.87 11.53 0.25
C PHE A 395 29.62 12.62 -0.51
N SER A 396 30.13 13.68 0.14
CA SER A 396 30.72 14.84 -0.55
C SER A 396 31.86 14.46 -1.52
N CYS A 397 32.64 13.43 -1.22
CA CYS A 397 33.76 13.01 -2.07
C CYS A 397 33.33 12.55 -3.48
N PHE A 398 32.10 12.08 -3.65
CA PHE A 398 31.59 11.63 -4.94
C PHE A 398 31.08 12.77 -5.83
N PHE A 399 30.80 13.93 -5.23
CA PHE A 399 30.25 15.12 -5.91
C PHE A 399 31.27 16.26 -6.08
N GLN A 400 32.48 16.10 -5.54
CA GLN A 400 33.59 17.02 -5.77
C GLN A 400 34.18 16.79 -7.17
N GLN A 401 34.12 17.82 -8.03
CA GLN A 401 34.80 17.86 -9.33
C GLN A 401 36.14 18.58 -9.25
#